data_AF-A0A8J2T2H1-F1
#
_entry.id   AF-A0A8J2T2H1-F1
#
_cell.length_a   1.000
_cell.length_b   1.000
_cell.length_c   1.000
_cell.angle_alpha   90.00
_cell.angle_beta   90.00
_cell.angle_gamma   90.00
#
_symmetry.space_group_name_H-M   'P 1'
#
loop_
_entity.id
_entity.type
_entity.pdbx_description
1 polymer ?
#
loop_
_entity_poly.entity_id
_entity_poly.type
_entity_poly.pdbx_seq_one_letter_code
_entity_poly.pdbx_strand_id
1 'polypeptide(L)'
;MRQFVLYYALALCTATQPGKPAAPPKFIYATKNEVKQQLAAAKRRLDANATDVRAKHAVAKILRALGDIDGDATARNVGFENATAAWARAAHVDVEGAVHYALRRGDHAEAQRLIGERLREVPDCQIALELRALERRAFGDNAAASKFYDEAAERATGAARNPALLRSALGRAANGDVEGAQRVFEDLCQGSDDAEAWREYGFFLDERMGDRARAVAALKRAVRLDPSEGQARAQLAKWGALDDETDRTARLDDAYVGGLFDQFAASFDETLVEKLGYRGHLQCAAVLSKALEDVELNADVSVVDLGAGTGLCGAPLRKVLAPKTPHITAVDLSTRMLERCAERGDHDAVVEGEAVDHLRRLPADSVDIIVAADVLAYIGDCAELFGEAHRVLRAHGRLVFTLEEGDAGFGLGPGGRFVHSEAYLYDAAAAAGLRVVALDRGPMRSQGGAPVVALIAALGPVSSQDVEAHFSARPADASRLRLANSRMFGTNGAYASVRARIGDTRRILDLRTSGEAAEWCGAHIASTRRRMDRASTVAPSSRASTVETIETQDSTTEAH
;
A
#
# COMPACT_ATOMS: atom_id res chain seq x y z
N MET A 1 -9.03 10.55 -10.34
CA MET A 1 -8.95 12.00 -10.71
C MET A 1 -8.21 12.91 -9.68
N ARG A 2 -7.12 12.47 -9.02
CA ARG A 2 -6.37 13.29 -8.03
C ARG A 2 -4.95 13.71 -8.44
N GLN A 3 -4.38 13.21 -9.54
CA GLN A 3 -2.98 13.50 -9.91
C GLN A 3 -2.77 14.49 -11.08
N PHE A 4 -3.76 14.78 -11.93
CA PHE A 4 -3.51 15.57 -13.15
C PHE A 4 -3.52 17.11 -12.98
N VAL A 5 -3.99 17.64 -11.85
CA VAL A 5 -4.12 19.11 -11.64
C VAL A 5 -2.86 19.73 -11.01
N LEU A 6 -1.88 18.92 -10.59
CA LEU A 6 -0.62 19.45 -10.04
C LEU A 6 0.41 19.79 -11.13
N TYR A 7 0.35 19.12 -12.29
CA TYR A 7 1.42 19.16 -13.29
C TYR A 7 1.45 20.46 -14.12
N TYR A 8 0.32 21.15 -14.30
CA TYR A 8 0.25 22.34 -15.17
C TYR A 8 0.57 23.68 -14.47
N ALA A 9 0.71 23.70 -13.13
CA ALA A 9 0.80 24.94 -12.36
C ALA A 9 2.23 25.45 -12.12
N LEU A 10 3.27 24.69 -12.46
CA LEU A 10 4.66 25.03 -12.14
C LEU A 10 5.48 25.59 -13.30
N ALA A 11 4.99 25.49 -14.54
CA ALA A 11 5.69 26.03 -15.72
C ALA A 11 5.53 27.56 -15.91
N LEU A 12 4.59 28.21 -15.20
CA LEU A 12 4.24 29.63 -15.44
C LEU A 12 4.85 30.63 -14.44
N CYS A 13 5.69 30.18 -13.49
CA CYS A 13 6.30 31.06 -12.49
C CYS A 13 7.82 31.28 -12.66
N THR A 14 8.50 30.63 -13.61
CA THR A 14 9.93 30.84 -13.87
C THR A 14 10.17 31.15 -15.35
N ALA A 15 9.74 32.33 -15.79
CA ALA A 15 10.13 32.88 -17.08
C ALA A 15 10.35 34.39 -16.98
N THR A 16 11.48 34.79 -16.38
CA THR A 16 12.13 36.07 -16.69
C THR A 16 13.64 35.91 -16.65
N GLN A 17 14.23 35.57 -17.80
CA GLN A 17 15.37 36.27 -18.43
C GLN A 17 15.91 35.46 -19.63
N PRO A 18 16.09 36.07 -20.81
CA PRO A 18 16.74 35.40 -21.93
C PRO A 18 18.26 35.26 -21.65
N GLY A 19 18.79 34.03 -21.76
CA GLY A 19 20.24 33.80 -21.86
C GLY A 19 20.92 32.91 -20.81
N LYS A 20 20.21 32.26 -19.89
CA LYS A 20 20.81 31.21 -19.02
C LYS A 20 20.09 29.87 -19.20
N PRO A 21 20.80 28.75 -19.43
CA PRO A 21 20.18 27.43 -19.41
C PRO A 21 19.66 27.15 -17.99
N ALA A 22 18.35 26.96 -17.86
CA ALA A 22 17.71 26.58 -16.62
C ALA A 22 18.13 25.15 -16.25
N ALA A 23 18.73 24.98 -15.07
CA ALA A 23 18.90 23.66 -14.47
C ALA A 23 17.51 23.07 -14.13
N PRO A 24 17.32 21.75 -14.23
CA PRO A 24 16.04 21.12 -13.97
C PRO A 24 15.59 21.38 -12.51
N PRO A 25 14.31 21.72 -12.25
CA PRO A 25 13.87 22.00 -10.89
C PRO A 25 13.88 20.71 -10.06
N LYS A 26 14.54 20.78 -8.90
CA LYS A 26 14.34 19.83 -7.81
C LYS A 26 12.93 20.03 -7.25
N PHE A 27 12.05 19.07 -7.46
CA PHE A 27 10.75 18.99 -6.80
C PHE A 27 10.84 18.02 -5.64
N ILE A 28 10.36 18.42 -4.45
CA ILE A 28 9.83 17.60 -3.32
C ILE A 28 9.73 18.53 -2.07
N TYR A 29 8.51 18.67 -1.51
CA TYR A 29 8.07 19.37 -0.27
C TYR A 29 8.46 20.86 -0.04
N ALA A 30 7.46 21.76 -0.02
CA ALA A 30 7.62 23.12 0.52
C ALA A 30 7.39 23.12 2.05
N THR A 31 8.25 23.80 2.79
CA THR A 31 8.16 23.97 4.25
C THR A 31 6.98 24.89 4.66
N LYS A 32 6.46 24.76 5.89
CA LYS A 32 5.37 25.60 6.44
C LYS A 32 5.64 27.12 6.32
N ASN A 33 6.91 27.52 6.32
CA ASN A 33 7.32 28.91 6.13
C ASN A 33 7.22 29.37 4.66
N GLU A 34 7.53 28.50 3.70
CA GLU A 34 7.41 28.81 2.27
C GLU A 34 5.94 28.96 1.86
N VAL A 35 5.05 28.11 2.40
CA VAL A 35 3.60 28.22 2.17
C VAL A 35 3.04 29.55 2.71
N LYS A 36 3.48 29.98 3.90
CA LYS A 36 3.10 31.29 4.49
C LYS A 36 3.60 32.47 3.65
N GLN A 37 4.83 32.39 3.15
CA GLN A 37 5.40 33.43 2.29
C GLN A 37 4.66 33.54 0.95
N GLN A 38 4.29 32.39 0.36
CA GLN A 38 3.50 32.32 -0.87
C GLN A 38 2.09 32.90 -0.67
N LEU A 39 1.42 32.60 0.45
CA LEU A 39 0.13 33.20 0.78
C LEU A 39 0.24 34.73 0.91
N ALA A 40 1.27 35.22 1.61
CA ALA A 40 1.50 36.65 1.77
C ALA A 40 1.81 37.35 0.44
N ALA A 41 2.54 36.69 -0.46
CA ALA A 41 2.80 37.21 -1.81
C ALA A 41 1.53 37.28 -2.66
N ALA A 42 0.69 36.25 -2.64
CA ALA A 42 -0.57 36.23 -3.37
C ALA A 42 -1.57 37.27 -2.82
N LYS A 43 -1.62 37.47 -1.49
CA LYS A 43 -2.43 38.54 -0.87
C LYS A 43 -1.98 39.93 -1.28
N ARG A 44 -0.67 40.22 -1.27
CA ARG A 44 -0.14 41.52 -1.73
C ARG A 44 -0.49 41.82 -3.18
N ARG A 45 -0.54 40.80 -4.05
CA ARG A 45 -0.99 40.96 -5.44
C ARG A 45 -2.48 41.31 -5.53
N LEU A 46 -3.32 40.77 -4.65
CA LEU A 46 -4.74 41.14 -4.59
C LEU A 46 -4.95 42.53 -4.02
N ASP A 47 -4.16 42.93 -3.03
CA ASP A 47 -4.22 44.29 -2.48
C ASP A 47 -3.81 45.33 -3.54
N ALA A 48 -2.86 44.99 -4.42
CA ALA A 48 -2.43 45.84 -5.53
C ALA A 48 -3.38 45.81 -6.74
N ASN A 49 -4.03 44.67 -7.01
CA ASN A 49 -5.02 44.52 -8.06
C ASN A 49 -6.12 43.55 -7.63
N ALA A 50 -7.23 44.12 -7.15
CA ALA A 50 -8.38 43.38 -6.65
C ALA A 50 -9.08 42.49 -7.71
N THR A 51 -8.69 42.59 -8.99
CA THR A 51 -9.23 41.78 -10.10
C THR A 51 -8.25 40.70 -10.60
N ASP A 52 -7.06 40.55 -10.00
CA ASP A 52 -6.06 39.54 -10.40
C ASP A 52 -6.57 38.11 -10.11
N VAL A 53 -7.17 37.48 -11.13
CA VAL A 53 -7.77 36.13 -11.07
C VAL A 53 -6.76 35.07 -10.64
N ARG A 54 -5.48 35.20 -11.05
CA ARG A 54 -4.43 34.24 -10.70
C ARG A 54 -4.05 34.35 -9.23
N ALA A 55 -4.00 35.57 -8.70
CA ALA A 55 -3.76 35.79 -7.28
C ALA A 55 -4.95 35.29 -6.43
N LYS A 56 -6.20 35.48 -6.88
CA LYS A 56 -7.40 34.92 -6.22
C LYS A 56 -7.35 33.40 -6.14
N HIS A 57 -7.04 32.74 -7.25
CA HIS A 57 -6.96 31.28 -7.34
C HIS A 57 -5.80 30.71 -6.49
N ALA A 58 -4.64 31.37 -6.48
CA ALA A 58 -3.50 30.98 -5.64
C ALA A 58 -3.83 31.09 -4.13
N VAL A 59 -4.50 32.17 -3.71
CA VAL A 59 -4.97 32.31 -2.33
C VAL A 59 -5.96 31.20 -1.97
N ALA A 60 -6.95 30.90 -2.81
CA ALA A 60 -7.94 29.85 -2.55
C ALA A 60 -7.29 28.46 -2.40
N LYS A 61 -6.36 28.10 -3.28
CA LYS A 61 -5.65 26.81 -3.25
C LYS A 61 -4.71 26.68 -2.06
N ILE A 62 -3.98 27.74 -1.71
CA ILE A 62 -3.09 27.76 -0.53
C ILE A 62 -3.91 27.72 0.76
N LEU A 63 -5.04 28.43 0.84
CA LEU A 63 -5.93 28.37 2.01
C LEU A 63 -6.61 27.00 2.14
N ARG A 64 -6.96 26.34 1.03
CA ARG A 64 -7.44 24.95 1.02
C ARG A 64 -6.36 23.98 1.52
N ALA A 65 -5.12 24.14 1.05
CA ALA A 65 -3.98 23.34 1.52
C ALA A 65 -3.65 23.62 2.98
N LEU A 66 -3.76 24.87 3.45
CA LEU A 66 -3.62 25.27 4.87
C LEU A 66 -4.76 24.75 5.76
N GLY A 67 -5.87 24.33 5.16
CA GLY A 67 -6.93 23.54 5.79
C GLY A 67 -6.61 22.05 5.91
N ASP A 68 -5.35 21.67 5.65
CA ASP A 68 -4.78 20.34 5.85
C ASP A 68 -3.29 20.47 6.27
N ILE A 69 -3.01 21.27 7.31
CA ILE A 69 -1.65 21.42 7.88
C ILE A 69 -1.70 21.39 9.42
N ASP A 70 -1.28 20.27 9.98
CA ASP A 70 -0.76 20.04 11.34
C ASP A 70 -1.58 20.53 12.56
N GLY A 71 -2.25 19.60 13.23
CA GLY A 71 -1.98 19.29 14.64
C GLY A 71 -1.99 20.41 15.68
N ASP A 72 -3.04 21.23 15.76
CA ASP A 72 -3.38 21.95 17.00
C ASP A 72 -4.89 22.29 17.04
N ALA A 73 -5.59 21.82 18.06
CA ALA A 73 -7.03 22.03 18.23
C ALA A 73 -7.41 23.46 18.61
N THR A 74 -6.46 24.25 19.13
CA THR A 74 -6.74 25.58 19.73
C THR A 74 -6.62 26.72 18.70
N ALA A 75 -5.84 26.51 17.64
CA ALA A 75 -5.72 27.45 16.52
C ALA A 75 -6.92 27.40 15.55
N ARG A 76 -7.84 26.43 15.71
CA ARG A 76 -8.97 26.14 14.81
C ARG A 76 -10.04 27.23 14.74
N ASN A 77 -10.28 28.01 15.80
CA ASN A 77 -11.41 28.94 15.79
C ASN A 77 -11.05 30.36 15.31
N VAL A 78 -9.88 30.88 15.69
CA VAL A 78 -9.52 32.29 15.42
C VAL A 78 -8.87 32.49 14.04
N GLY A 79 -8.10 31.50 13.55
CA GLY A 79 -7.49 31.55 12.22
C GLY A 79 -8.48 31.21 11.11
N PHE A 80 -9.43 30.32 11.39
CA PHE A 80 -10.42 29.83 10.43
C PHE A 80 -11.48 30.88 10.12
N GLU A 81 -12.01 31.60 11.10
CA GLU A 81 -12.98 32.70 10.86
C GLU A 81 -12.36 33.84 10.02
N ASN A 82 -11.10 34.20 10.30
CA ASN A 82 -10.39 35.26 9.59
C ASN A 82 -9.96 34.84 8.16
N ALA A 83 -9.58 33.57 7.97
CA ALA A 83 -9.34 33.00 6.65
C ALA A 83 -10.64 32.86 5.84
N THR A 84 -11.76 32.53 6.50
CA THR A 84 -13.09 32.37 5.89
C THR A 84 -13.65 33.71 5.44
N ALA A 85 -13.47 34.80 6.20
CA ALA A 85 -13.84 36.14 5.75
C ALA A 85 -13.01 36.60 4.52
N ALA A 86 -11.74 36.22 4.44
CA ALA A 86 -10.90 36.50 3.27
C ALA A 86 -11.26 35.62 2.05
N TRP A 87 -11.68 34.37 2.28
CA TRP A 87 -12.10 33.42 1.25
C TRP A 87 -13.49 33.72 0.69
N ALA A 88 -14.45 34.13 1.54
CA ALA A 88 -15.76 34.65 1.12
C ALA A 88 -15.63 35.90 0.24
N ARG A 89 -14.63 36.76 0.51
CA ARG A 89 -14.29 37.91 -0.36
C ARG A 89 -13.64 37.51 -1.68
N ALA A 90 -13.06 36.31 -1.78
CA ALA A 90 -12.47 35.74 -3.00
C ALA A 90 -13.43 34.79 -3.77
N ALA A 91 -14.64 34.55 -3.25
CA ALA A 91 -15.59 33.53 -3.69
C ALA A 91 -16.05 33.60 -5.15
N HIS A 92 -15.85 34.73 -5.84
CA HIS A 92 -16.11 34.84 -7.28
C HIS A 92 -15.19 33.97 -8.16
N VAL A 93 -14.15 33.30 -7.61
CA VAL A 93 -13.13 32.58 -8.39
C VAL A 93 -13.11 31.05 -8.16
N ASP A 94 -13.69 30.53 -7.08
CA ASP A 94 -13.75 29.06 -6.80
C ASP A 94 -15.05 28.67 -6.08
N VAL A 95 -16.15 28.66 -6.84
CA VAL A 95 -17.50 28.30 -6.37
C VAL A 95 -17.57 26.84 -5.90
N GLU A 96 -16.78 25.94 -6.50
CA GLU A 96 -16.75 24.52 -6.15
C GLU A 96 -16.26 24.30 -4.71
N GLY A 97 -15.14 24.92 -4.34
CA GLY A 97 -14.63 24.88 -2.97
C GLY A 97 -15.63 25.43 -1.95
N ALA A 98 -16.25 26.57 -2.26
CA ALA A 98 -17.23 27.28 -1.43
C ALA A 98 -18.46 26.43 -1.11
N VAL A 99 -19.03 25.81 -2.13
CA VAL A 99 -20.20 24.95 -2.00
C VAL A 99 -19.87 23.70 -1.19
N HIS A 100 -18.77 23.01 -1.49
CA HIS A 100 -18.39 21.81 -0.73
C HIS A 100 -18.18 22.09 0.75
N TYR A 101 -17.60 23.24 1.09
CA TYR A 101 -17.43 23.64 2.49
C TYR A 101 -18.76 23.92 3.19
N ALA A 102 -19.66 24.66 2.53
CA ALA A 102 -20.99 24.93 3.05
C ALA A 102 -21.76 23.62 3.32
N LEU A 103 -21.75 22.68 2.38
CA LEU A 103 -22.38 21.37 2.55
C LEU A 103 -21.78 20.56 3.71
N ARG A 104 -20.46 20.57 3.91
CA ARG A 104 -19.81 19.88 5.04
C ARG A 104 -20.23 20.42 6.41
N ARG A 105 -20.56 21.71 6.49
CA ARG A 105 -21.07 22.34 7.73
C ARG A 105 -22.59 22.22 7.90
N GLY A 106 -23.29 21.61 6.93
CA GLY A 106 -24.75 21.63 6.90
C GLY A 106 -25.34 23.02 6.59
N ASP A 107 -24.53 23.95 6.08
CA ASP A 107 -24.95 25.32 5.73
C ASP A 107 -25.56 25.34 4.32
N HIS A 108 -26.74 24.75 4.20
CA HIS A 108 -27.41 24.54 2.92
C HIS A 108 -27.85 25.84 2.25
N ALA A 109 -28.24 26.84 3.04
CA ALA A 109 -28.66 28.15 2.51
C ALA A 109 -27.50 28.84 1.78
N GLU A 110 -26.30 28.77 2.35
CA GLU A 110 -25.10 29.33 1.72
C GLU A 110 -24.71 28.56 0.45
N ALA A 111 -24.76 27.22 0.48
CA ALA A 111 -24.52 26.40 -0.72
C ALA A 111 -25.49 26.78 -1.86
N GLN A 112 -26.79 26.90 -1.58
CA GLN A 112 -27.79 27.29 -2.55
C GLN A 112 -27.56 28.70 -3.10
N ARG A 113 -27.20 29.66 -2.24
CA ARG A 113 -26.91 31.04 -2.65
C ARG A 113 -25.74 31.10 -3.62
N LEU A 114 -24.63 30.44 -3.28
CA LEU A 114 -23.40 30.40 -4.11
C LEU A 114 -23.65 29.74 -5.47
N ILE A 115 -24.35 28.62 -5.50
CA ILE A 115 -24.71 27.93 -6.75
C ILE A 115 -25.65 28.82 -7.59
N GLY A 116 -26.66 29.43 -6.96
CA GLY A 116 -27.63 30.28 -7.63
C GLY A 116 -27.04 31.58 -8.17
N GLU A 117 -26.03 32.16 -7.51
CA GLU A 117 -25.23 33.27 -8.05
C GLU A 117 -24.49 32.83 -9.30
N ARG A 118 -23.83 31.67 -9.24
CA ARG A 118 -23.05 31.17 -10.37
C ARG A 118 -23.90 30.83 -11.59
N LEU A 119 -25.05 30.19 -11.39
CA LEU A 119 -25.99 29.88 -12.47
C LEU A 119 -26.68 31.15 -13.03
N ARG A 120 -26.78 32.24 -12.27
CA ARG A 120 -27.25 33.53 -12.81
C ARG A 120 -26.20 34.19 -13.70
N GLU A 121 -24.92 34.08 -13.34
CA GLU A 121 -23.80 34.60 -14.14
C GLU A 121 -23.58 33.78 -15.41
N VAL A 122 -23.63 32.45 -15.28
CA VAL A 122 -23.38 31.49 -16.37
C VAL A 122 -24.41 30.34 -16.25
N PRO A 123 -25.59 30.48 -16.86
CA PRO A 123 -26.67 29.50 -16.77
C PRO A 123 -26.29 28.09 -17.19
N ASP A 124 -25.38 27.96 -18.16
CA ASP A 124 -24.92 26.68 -18.71
C ASP A 124 -23.60 26.19 -18.09
N CYS A 125 -23.26 26.65 -16.89
CA CYS A 125 -22.03 26.21 -16.22
C CYS A 125 -22.18 24.76 -15.73
N GLN A 126 -21.59 23.81 -16.46
CA GLN A 126 -21.55 22.37 -16.10
C GLN A 126 -21.21 22.14 -14.62
N ILE A 127 -20.14 22.74 -14.12
CA ILE A 127 -19.69 22.59 -12.72
C ILE A 127 -20.76 23.07 -11.74
N ALA A 128 -21.45 24.17 -12.03
CA ALA A 128 -22.50 24.69 -11.17
C ALA A 128 -23.74 23.77 -11.15
N LEU A 129 -24.06 23.13 -12.28
CA LEU A 129 -25.12 22.11 -12.37
C LEU A 129 -24.76 20.86 -11.55
N GLU A 130 -23.50 20.40 -11.59
CA GLU A 130 -23.04 19.28 -10.76
C GLU A 130 -23.11 19.61 -9.26
N LEU A 131 -22.70 20.82 -8.88
CA LEU A 131 -22.81 21.30 -7.50
C LEU A 131 -24.27 21.41 -7.06
N ARG A 132 -25.18 21.79 -7.96
CA ARG A 132 -26.62 21.79 -7.70
C ARG A 132 -27.15 20.38 -7.48
N ALA A 133 -26.72 19.42 -8.29
CA ALA A 133 -27.08 18.02 -8.13
C ALA A 133 -26.62 17.45 -6.78
N LEU A 134 -25.39 17.74 -6.37
CA LEU A 134 -24.83 17.35 -5.08
C LEU A 134 -25.63 17.92 -3.90
N GLU A 135 -26.00 19.21 -3.97
CA GLU A 135 -26.83 19.85 -2.95
C GLU A 135 -28.21 19.20 -2.85
N ARG A 136 -28.88 18.90 -3.97
CA ARG A 136 -30.18 18.20 -3.97
C ARG A 136 -30.09 16.81 -3.35
N ARG A 137 -29.04 16.06 -3.69
CA ARG A 137 -28.79 14.73 -3.11
C ARG A 137 -28.55 14.78 -1.61
N ALA A 138 -27.83 15.79 -1.12
CA ALA A 138 -27.62 15.99 0.31
C ALA A 138 -28.94 16.21 1.09
N PHE A 139 -29.97 16.71 0.40
CA PHE A 139 -31.32 16.88 0.95
C PHE A 139 -32.24 15.66 0.74
N GLY A 140 -31.73 14.57 0.17
CA GLY A 140 -32.51 13.37 -0.16
C GLY A 140 -33.37 13.50 -1.42
N ASP A 141 -33.26 14.60 -2.18
CA ASP A 141 -33.99 14.80 -3.43
C ASP A 141 -33.21 14.22 -4.61
N ASN A 142 -33.18 12.89 -4.69
CA ASN A 142 -32.50 12.17 -5.77
C ASN A 142 -33.12 12.45 -7.14
N ALA A 143 -34.42 12.77 -7.20
CA ALA A 143 -35.13 13.07 -8.44
C ALA A 143 -34.66 14.39 -9.05
N ALA A 144 -34.55 15.44 -8.24
CA ALA A 144 -33.98 16.70 -8.71
C ALA A 144 -32.47 16.58 -8.99
N ALA A 145 -31.74 15.85 -8.15
CA ALA A 145 -30.31 15.63 -8.36
C ALA A 145 -30.00 14.97 -9.71
N SER A 146 -30.75 13.91 -10.07
CA SER A 146 -30.59 13.21 -11.34
C SER A 146 -30.73 14.16 -12.54
N LYS A 147 -31.74 15.04 -12.53
CA LYS A 147 -31.97 16.00 -13.62
C LYS A 147 -30.78 16.94 -13.82
N PHE A 148 -30.22 17.46 -12.72
CA PHE A 148 -29.05 18.35 -12.80
C PHE A 148 -27.78 17.62 -13.26
N TYR A 149 -27.60 16.34 -12.91
CA TYR A 149 -26.50 15.55 -13.47
C TYR A 149 -26.65 15.30 -14.97
N ASP A 150 -27.88 15.05 -15.44
CA ASP A 150 -28.15 14.92 -16.88
C ASP A 150 -27.86 16.21 -17.64
N GLU A 151 -28.36 17.34 -17.13
CA GLU A 151 -28.10 18.66 -17.71
C GLU A 151 -26.60 19.03 -17.72
N ALA A 152 -25.86 18.62 -16.69
CA ALA A 152 -24.41 18.76 -16.64
C ALA A 152 -23.73 17.89 -17.70
N ALA A 153 -24.14 16.63 -17.84
CA ALA A 153 -23.58 15.70 -18.82
C ALA A 153 -23.82 16.17 -20.27
N GLU A 154 -25.00 16.72 -20.58
CA GLU A 154 -25.32 17.28 -21.90
C GLU A 154 -24.41 18.46 -22.28
N ARG A 155 -23.94 19.23 -21.30
CA ARG A 155 -23.08 20.41 -21.49
C ARG A 155 -21.59 20.08 -21.42
N ALA A 156 -21.24 18.92 -20.89
CA ALA A 156 -19.85 18.52 -20.70
C ALA A 156 -19.20 18.20 -22.05
N THR A 157 -18.02 18.78 -22.29
CA THR A 157 -17.25 18.56 -23.52
C THR A 157 -15.80 18.19 -23.21
N GLY A 158 -15.11 17.57 -24.17
CA GLY A 158 -13.72 17.15 -24.03
C GLY A 158 -13.50 16.25 -22.81
N ALA A 159 -12.45 16.52 -22.03
CA ALA A 159 -12.06 15.72 -20.88
C ALA A 159 -13.09 15.70 -19.73
N ALA A 160 -14.05 16.63 -19.69
CA ALA A 160 -15.08 16.67 -18.66
C ALA A 160 -16.29 15.77 -18.96
N ARG A 161 -16.43 15.27 -20.21
CA ARG A 161 -17.60 14.50 -20.67
C ARG A 161 -17.76 13.18 -19.91
N ASN A 162 -16.74 12.34 -19.87
CA ASN A 162 -16.83 11.02 -19.24
C ASN A 162 -17.15 11.10 -17.74
N PRO A 163 -16.48 11.97 -16.94
CA PRO A 163 -16.85 12.15 -15.54
C PRO A 163 -18.29 12.64 -15.32
N ALA A 164 -18.80 13.51 -16.21
CA ALA A 164 -20.17 14.01 -16.10
C ALA A 164 -21.21 12.93 -16.46
N LEU A 165 -20.95 12.13 -17.50
CA LEU A 165 -21.78 10.97 -17.85
C LEU A 165 -21.80 9.92 -16.73
N LEU A 166 -20.65 9.65 -16.11
CA LEU A 166 -20.57 8.74 -14.96
C LEU A 166 -21.45 9.23 -13.81
N ARG A 167 -21.40 10.52 -13.48
CA ARG A 167 -22.26 11.14 -12.45
C ARG A 167 -23.75 11.08 -12.82
N SER A 168 -24.11 11.29 -14.08
CA SER A 168 -25.48 11.11 -14.59
C SER A 168 -25.97 9.68 -14.41
N ALA A 169 -25.19 8.67 -14.82
CA ALA A 169 -25.54 7.27 -14.68
C ALA A 169 -25.77 6.88 -13.19
N LEU A 170 -24.85 7.27 -12.31
CA LEU A 170 -24.97 7.04 -10.87
C LEU A 170 -26.16 7.79 -10.25
N GLY A 171 -26.42 9.03 -10.70
CA GLY A 171 -27.55 9.84 -10.26
C GLY A 171 -28.90 9.20 -10.61
N ARG A 172 -29.04 8.72 -11.86
CA ARG A 172 -30.23 7.96 -12.32
C ARG A 172 -30.43 6.69 -11.53
N ALA A 173 -29.35 5.92 -11.32
CA ALA A 173 -29.38 4.72 -10.51
C ALA A 173 -29.86 5.01 -9.09
N ALA A 174 -29.37 6.08 -8.45
CA ALA A 174 -29.79 6.49 -7.11
C ALA A 174 -31.26 6.96 -7.05
N ASN A 175 -31.78 7.54 -8.13
CA ASN A 175 -33.18 7.92 -8.27
C ASN A 175 -34.12 6.74 -8.63
N GLY A 176 -33.56 5.54 -8.89
CA GLY A 176 -34.34 4.37 -9.30
C GLY A 176 -34.66 4.30 -10.79
N ASP A 177 -34.14 5.21 -11.62
CA ASP A 177 -34.18 5.11 -13.08
C ASP A 177 -33.11 4.12 -13.57
N VAL A 178 -33.37 2.83 -13.34
CA VAL A 178 -32.44 1.74 -13.64
C VAL A 178 -32.18 1.64 -15.15
N GLU A 179 -33.22 1.70 -15.98
CA GLU A 179 -33.07 1.61 -17.44
C GLU A 179 -32.31 2.81 -18.02
N GLY A 180 -32.57 4.02 -17.52
CA GLY A 180 -31.84 5.21 -17.92
C GLY A 180 -30.38 5.14 -17.51
N ALA A 181 -30.09 4.72 -16.27
CA ALA A 181 -28.72 4.52 -15.81
C ALA A 181 -27.96 3.52 -16.69
N GLN A 182 -28.58 2.38 -17.03
CA GLN A 182 -27.98 1.37 -17.89
C GLN A 182 -27.58 1.95 -19.26
N ARG A 183 -28.47 2.72 -19.91
CA ARG A 183 -28.17 3.32 -21.22
C ARG A 183 -26.97 4.27 -21.16
N VAL A 184 -26.89 5.10 -20.11
CA VAL A 184 -25.77 6.04 -19.94
C VAL A 184 -24.46 5.28 -19.66
N PHE A 185 -24.50 4.23 -18.83
CA PHE A 185 -23.33 3.38 -18.60
C PHE A 185 -22.86 2.69 -19.88
N GLU A 186 -23.77 2.17 -20.70
CA GLU A 186 -23.44 1.50 -21.97
C GLU A 186 -22.80 2.48 -22.97
N ASP A 187 -23.35 3.69 -23.12
CA ASP A 187 -22.77 4.74 -23.97
C ASP A 187 -21.36 5.13 -23.47
N LEU A 188 -21.22 5.36 -22.17
CA LEU A 188 -19.95 5.71 -21.54
C LEU A 188 -18.90 4.61 -21.73
N CYS A 189 -19.24 3.35 -21.47
CA CYS A 189 -18.31 2.23 -21.56
C CYS A 189 -17.95 1.86 -23.01
N GLN A 190 -18.88 2.01 -23.97
CA GLN A 190 -18.58 1.81 -25.39
C GLN A 190 -17.69 2.91 -25.97
N GLY A 191 -17.85 4.15 -25.47
CA GLY A 191 -17.10 5.32 -25.93
C GLY A 191 -15.79 5.59 -25.19
N SER A 192 -15.43 4.81 -24.16
CA SER A 192 -14.25 5.08 -23.33
C SER A 192 -13.55 3.83 -22.78
N ASP A 193 -12.22 3.95 -22.70
CA ASP A 193 -11.33 3.03 -21.98
C ASP A 193 -11.08 3.55 -20.55
N ASP A 194 -12.15 3.96 -19.86
CA ASP A 194 -12.10 4.45 -18.48
C ASP A 194 -12.37 3.32 -17.49
N ALA A 195 -11.33 2.89 -16.77
CA ALA A 195 -11.42 1.78 -15.81
C ALA A 195 -12.45 2.06 -14.70
N GLU A 196 -12.59 3.31 -14.26
CA GLU A 196 -13.54 3.72 -13.22
C GLU A 196 -14.98 3.53 -13.70
N ALA A 197 -15.27 3.91 -14.95
CA ALA A 197 -16.59 3.74 -15.56
C ALA A 197 -16.97 2.26 -15.69
N TRP A 198 -16.04 1.41 -16.14
CA TRP A 198 -16.26 -0.03 -16.24
C TRP A 198 -16.45 -0.69 -14.86
N ARG A 199 -15.74 -0.22 -13.82
CA ARG A 199 -15.92 -0.67 -12.43
C ARG A 199 -17.33 -0.35 -11.93
N GLU A 200 -17.73 0.92 -12.01
CA GLU A 200 -19.04 1.38 -11.53
C GLU A 200 -20.19 0.72 -12.29
N TYR A 201 -20.02 0.50 -13.60
CA TYR A 201 -21.00 -0.24 -14.38
C TYR A 201 -21.12 -1.70 -13.94
N GLY A 202 -20.00 -2.36 -13.65
CA GLY A 202 -19.99 -3.72 -13.10
C GLY A 202 -20.74 -3.83 -11.78
N PHE A 203 -20.53 -2.89 -10.85
CA PHE A 203 -21.30 -2.84 -9.60
C PHE A 203 -22.78 -2.56 -9.84
N PHE A 204 -23.12 -1.62 -10.72
CA PHE A 204 -24.51 -1.35 -11.08
C PHE A 204 -25.23 -2.59 -11.65
N LEU A 205 -24.58 -3.35 -12.53
CA LEU A 205 -25.13 -4.58 -13.11
C LEU A 205 -25.42 -5.65 -12.05
N ASP A 206 -24.56 -5.78 -11.05
CA ASP A 206 -24.79 -6.73 -9.97
C ASP A 206 -25.90 -6.26 -9.02
N GLU A 207 -25.78 -5.02 -8.51
CA GLU A 207 -26.61 -4.52 -7.41
C GLU A 207 -28.02 -4.12 -7.85
N ARG A 208 -28.18 -3.59 -9.07
CA ARG A 208 -29.44 -3.02 -9.55
C ARG A 208 -30.13 -3.92 -10.56
N MET A 209 -29.37 -4.70 -11.32
CA MET A 209 -29.92 -5.58 -12.37
C MET A 209 -29.87 -7.07 -11.99
N GLY A 210 -29.06 -7.45 -10.99
CA GLY A 210 -28.84 -8.87 -10.66
C GLY A 210 -28.12 -9.65 -11.78
N ASP A 211 -27.53 -8.97 -12.77
CA ASP A 211 -26.87 -9.59 -13.90
C ASP A 211 -25.38 -9.82 -13.61
N ARG A 212 -25.14 -10.86 -12.81
CA ARG A 212 -23.80 -11.27 -12.39
C ARG A 212 -22.86 -11.56 -13.56
N ALA A 213 -23.37 -12.14 -14.65
CA ALA A 213 -22.55 -12.52 -15.78
C ALA A 213 -21.97 -11.27 -16.49
N ARG A 214 -22.82 -10.26 -16.73
CA ARG A 214 -22.36 -8.99 -17.30
C ARG A 214 -21.50 -8.21 -16.30
N ALA A 215 -21.82 -8.25 -15.01
CA ALA A 215 -21.02 -7.61 -13.97
C ALA A 215 -19.58 -8.15 -13.97
N VAL A 216 -19.40 -9.48 -14.02
CA VAL A 216 -18.07 -10.12 -14.14
C VAL A 216 -17.34 -9.61 -15.38
N ALA A 217 -17.99 -9.57 -16.54
CA ALA A 217 -17.36 -9.12 -17.77
C ALA A 217 -16.89 -7.65 -17.69
N ALA A 218 -17.72 -6.77 -17.11
CA ALA A 218 -17.41 -5.37 -16.92
C ALA A 218 -16.26 -5.16 -15.91
N LEU A 219 -16.29 -5.83 -14.76
CA LEU A 219 -15.21 -5.75 -13.77
C LEU A 219 -13.90 -6.30 -14.33
N LYS A 220 -13.92 -7.40 -15.09
CA LYS A 220 -12.71 -7.89 -15.78
C LYS A 220 -12.15 -6.88 -16.79
N ARG A 221 -13.03 -6.13 -17.48
CA ARG A 221 -12.60 -5.07 -18.39
C ARG A 221 -11.94 -3.92 -17.62
N ALA A 222 -12.51 -3.50 -16.48
CA ALA A 222 -11.91 -2.50 -15.60
C ALA A 222 -10.49 -2.88 -15.18
N VAL A 223 -10.29 -4.13 -14.71
CA VAL A 223 -8.97 -4.61 -14.28
C VAL A 223 -7.97 -4.72 -15.44
N ARG A 224 -8.41 -5.07 -16.65
CA ARG A 224 -7.52 -5.05 -17.83
C ARG A 224 -7.10 -3.64 -18.23
N LEU A 225 -7.96 -2.64 -18.02
CA LEU A 225 -7.66 -1.25 -18.31
C LEU A 225 -6.74 -0.64 -17.25
N ASP A 226 -6.96 -0.99 -15.99
CA ASP A 226 -6.12 -0.61 -14.87
C ASP A 226 -5.90 -1.81 -13.92
N PRO A 227 -4.74 -2.48 -14.00
CA PRO A 227 -4.42 -3.59 -13.12
C PRO A 227 -4.41 -3.26 -11.62
N SER A 228 -4.32 -1.98 -11.22
CA SER A 228 -4.40 -1.58 -9.81
C SER A 228 -5.83 -1.37 -9.29
N GLU A 229 -6.87 -1.62 -10.10
CA GLU A 229 -8.29 -1.53 -9.68
C GLU A 229 -8.66 -2.58 -8.61
N GLY A 230 -8.37 -2.28 -7.35
CA GLY A 230 -8.55 -3.20 -6.22
C GLY A 230 -9.99 -3.59 -5.96
N GLN A 231 -10.95 -2.67 -6.14
CA GLN A 231 -12.37 -2.93 -5.88
C GLN A 231 -12.97 -3.96 -6.84
N ALA A 232 -12.70 -3.81 -8.14
CA ALA A 232 -13.18 -4.74 -9.16
C ALA A 232 -12.61 -6.15 -8.91
N ARG A 233 -11.33 -6.24 -8.52
CA ARG A 233 -10.65 -7.52 -8.25
C ARG A 233 -11.15 -8.19 -7.00
N ALA A 234 -11.29 -7.46 -5.90
CA ALA A 234 -11.84 -7.99 -4.65
C ALA A 234 -13.23 -8.60 -4.89
N GLN A 235 -14.06 -7.93 -5.70
CA GLN A 235 -15.38 -8.44 -6.04
C GLN A 235 -15.32 -9.68 -6.97
N LEU A 236 -14.45 -9.69 -7.99
CA LEU A 236 -14.23 -10.87 -8.83
C LEU A 236 -13.72 -12.07 -8.02
N ALA A 237 -12.82 -11.85 -7.06
CA ALA A 237 -12.31 -12.87 -6.14
C ALA A 237 -13.43 -13.48 -5.31
N LYS A 238 -14.27 -12.63 -4.72
CA LYS A 238 -15.46 -13.03 -3.96
C LYS A 238 -16.40 -13.91 -4.78
N TRP A 239 -16.40 -13.76 -6.10
CA TRP A 239 -17.24 -14.53 -7.02
C TRP A 239 -16.54 -15.75 -7.62
N GLY A 240 -15.27 -15.99 -7.27
CA GLY A 240 -14.46 -17.04 -7.90
C GLY A 240 -14.26 -16.81 -9.41
N ALA A 241 -14.29 -15.55 -9.85
CA ALA A 241 -14.29 -15.16 -11.26
C ALA A 241 -12.96 -14.54 -11.71
N LEU A 242 -11.89 -14.64 -10.92
CA LEU A 242 -10.55 -14.25 -11.34
C LEU A 242 -10.02 -15.18 -12.43
N ASP A 243 -9.19 -14.66 -13.31
CA ASP A 243 -8.36 -15.43 -14.23
C ASP A 243 -6.87 -15.25 -13.85
N ASP A 244 -6.01 -16.18 -14.28
CA ASP A 244 -4.57 -16.17 -13.96
C ASP A 244 -3.86 -14.82 -14.23
N GLU A 245 -4.37 -14.01 -15.16
CA GLU A 245 -3.79 -12.73 -15.53
C GLU A 245 -4.24 -11.59 -14.59
N THR A 246 -5.48 -11.64 -14.08
CA THR A 246 -6.03 -10.71 -13.08
C THR A 246 -5.71 -11.09 -11.63
N ASP A 247 -5.15 -12.27 -11.38
CA ASP A 247 -4.74 -12.73 -10.03
C ASP A 247 -3.28 -12.34 -9.69
N ARG A 248 -2.42 -12.16 -10.70
CA ARG A 248 -0.95 -12.05 -10.56
C ARG A 248 -0.36 -10.71 -10.11
N THR A 249 -1.12 -9.77 -9.56
CA THR A 249 -0.46 -8.57 -9.00
C THR A 249 0.02 -8.82 -7.58
N ALA A 250 1.21 -8.30 -7.28
CA ALA A 250 1.88 -8.49 -6.01
C ALA A 250 1.19 -7.80 -4.81
N ARG A 251 0.28 -6.83 -5.02
CA ARG A 251 -0.37 -6.05 -3.96
C ARG A 251 -1.69 -5.40 -4.40
N LEU A 252 -2.53 -5.00 -3.43
CA LEU A 252 -3.68 -4.09 -3.63
C LEU A 252 -3.23 -2.62 -3.63
N ASP A 253 -4.04 -1.71 -4.19
CA ASP A 253 -3.71 -0.28 -4.28
C ASP A 253 -3.70 0.43 -2.92
N ASP A 254 -2.65 1.21 -2.65
CA ASP A 254 -2.42 1.86 -1.36
C ASP A 254 -3.53 2.88 -1.01
N ALA A 255 -4.01 3.65 -1.99
CA ALA A 255 -5.07 4.64 -1.78
C ALA A 255 -6.42 3.99 -1.53
N TYR A 256 -6.69 2.84 -2.16
CA TYR A 256 -7.84 2.01 -1.86
C TYR A 256 -7.79 1.48 -0.43
N VAL A 257 -6.67 0.88 -0.01
CA VAL A 257 -6.51 0.32 1.34
C VAL A 257 -6.64 1.41 2.41
N GLY A 258 -5.92 2.54 2.24
CA GLY A 258 -6.02 3.67 3.16
C GLY A 258 -7.44 4.24 3.26
N GLY A 259 -8.09 4.47 2.10
CA GLY A 259 -9.45 4.99 2.03
C GLY A 259 -10.52 4.05 2.60
N LEU A 260 -10.32 2.73 2.50
CA LEU A 260 -11.17 1.73 3.13
C LEU A 260 -11.11 1.88 4.65
N PHE A 261 -9.91 1.86 5.23
CA PHE A 261 -9.74 1.92 6.68
C PHE A 261 -10.10 3.28 7.30
N ASP A 262 -9.89 4.38 6.58
CA ASP A 262 -10.37 5.71 7.01
C ASP A 262 -11.89 5.76 7.25
N GLN A 263 -12.67 4.97 6.52
CA GLN A 263 -14.12 4.89 6.71
C GLN A 263 -14.50 4.04 7.92
N PHE A 264 -13.70 3.02 8.25
CA PHE A 264 -13.97 2.09 9.34
C PHE A 264 -13.35 2.49 10.69
N ALA A 265 -12.40 3.42 10.71
CA ALA A 265 -11.62 3.78 11.91
C ALA A 265 -12.45 4.07 13.17
N ALA A 266 -13.65 4.67 13.03
CA ALA A 266 -14.49 5.01 14.17
C ALA A 266 -15.11 3.80 14.89
N SER A 267 -15.34 2.69 14.18
CA SER A 267 -15.99 1.47 14.69
C SER A 267 -15.11 0.23 14.56
N PHE A 268 -13.81 0.44 14.30
CA PHE A 268 -12.89 -0.61 13.90
C PHE A 268 -12.75 -1.69 14.98
N ASP A 269 -12.39 -1.31 16.20
CA ASP A 269 -12.19 -2.24 17.31
C ASP A 269 -13.47 -3.02 17.64
N GLU A 270 -14.60 -2.33 17.75
CA GLU A 270 -15.91 -2.97 18.02
C GLU A 270 -16.23 -4.01 16.94
N THR A 271 -16.00 -3.66 15.67
CA THR A 271 -16.30 -4.57 14.57
C THR A 271 -15.30 -5.72 14.50
N LEU A 272 -14.01 -5.41 14.51
CA LEU A 272 -12.96 -6.39 14.28
C LEU A 272 -12.76 -7.30 15.49
N VAL A 273 -12.65 -6.74 16.70
CA VAL A 273 -12.38 -7.51 17.91
C VAL A 273 -13.66 -8.13 18.46
N GLU A 274 -14.73 -7.36 18.65
CA GLU A 274 -15.94 -7.88 19.32
C GLU A 274 -16.82 -8.71 18.38
N LYS A 275 -17.13 -8.21 17.17
CA LYS A 275 -18.05 -8.89 16.25
C LYS A 275 -17.36 -10.01 15.46
N LEU A 276 -16.13 -9.77 14.99
CA LEU A 276 -15.39 -10.76 14.19
C LEU A 276 -14.44 -11.62 15.03
N GLY A 277 -14.27 -11.33 16.33
CA GLY A 277 -13.46 -12.15 17.22
C GLY A 277 -11.97 -12.16 16.85
N TYR A 278 -11.44 -11.05 16.33
CA TYR A 278 -10.06 -10.96 15.87
C TYR A 278 -9.04 -11.11 17.01
N ARG A 279 -8.02 -11.94 16.79
CA ARG A 279 -6.95 -12.21 17.77
C ARG A 279 -5.53 -12.17 17.20
N GLY A 280 -5.33 -11.71 15.97
CA GLY A 280 -4.03 -11.70 15.29
C GLY A 280 -2.93 -11.00 16.09
N HIS A 281 -3.22 -9.82 16.66
CA HIS A 281 -2.31 -9.06 17.52
C HIS A 281 -1.81 -9.86 18.75
N LEU A 282 -2.69 -10.64 19.41
CA LEU A 282 -2.32 -11.50 20.53
C LEU A 282 -1.53 -12.73 20.09
N GLN A 283 -1.89 -13.30 18.94
CA GLN A 283 -1.19 -14.46 18.38
C GLN A 283 0.24 -14.08 17.96
N CYS A 284 0.43 -12.91 17.31
CA CYS A 284 1.75 -12.37 17.01
C CYS A 284 2.58 -12.18 18.28
N ALA A 285 2.02 -11.61 19.35
CA ALA A 285 2.73 -11.45 20.62
C ALA A 285 3.16 -12.81 21.22
N ALA A 286 2.28 -13.81 21.17
CA ALA A 286 2.59 -15.15 21.65
C ALA A 286 3.71 -15.83 20.83
N VAL A 287 3.67 -15.72 19.50
CA VAL A 287 4.71 -16.26 18.61
C VAL A 287 6.03 -15.51 18.77
N LEU A 288 5.99 -14.19 18.96
CA LEU A 288 7.18 -13.39 19.27
C LEU A 288 7.83 -13.87 20.57
N SER A 289 7.04 -14.09 21.63
CA SER A 289 7.56 -14.59 22.90
C SER A 289 8.33 -15.91 22.73
N LYS A 290 7.77 -16.86 21.97
CA LYS A 290 8.45 -18.14 21.65
C LYS A 290 9.74 -17.90 20.85
N ALA A 291 9.70 -17.00 19.87
CA ALA A 291 10.83 -16.72 18.99
C ALA A 291 12.01 -15.99 19.67
N LEU A 292 11.81 -15.50 20.90
CA LEU A 292 12.79 -14.79 21.71
C LEU A 292 13.32 -15.61 22.90
N GLU A 293 12.87 -16.85 23.12
CA GLU A 293 13.26 -17.66 24.30
C GLU A 293 14.79 -17.82 24.43
N ASP A 294 15.50 -18.00 23.32
CA ASP A 294 16.96 -18.18 23.27
C ASP A 294 17.69 -16.93 22.75
N VAL A 295 17.08 -15.75 22.86
CA VAL A 295 17.62 -14.50 22.29
C VAL A 295 17.76 -13.42 23.35
N GLU A 296 18.98 -12.94 23.52
CA GLU A 296 19.22 -11.75 24.33
C GLU A 296 19.17 -10.48 23.45
N LEU A 297 18.13 -9.67 23.63
CA LEU A 297 18.03 -8.34 23.03
C LEU A 297 18.69 -7.30 23.95
N ASN A 298 19.06 -6.15 23.38
CA ASN A 298 19.52 -4.99 24.15
C ASN A 298 18.44 -4.49 25.13
N ALA A 299 18.85 -3.67 26.10
CA ALA A 299 17.92 -3.06 27.06
C ALA A 299 16.89 -2.17 26.35
N ASP A 300 17.34 -1.38 25.36
CA ASP A 300 16.46 -0.59 24.50
C ASP A 300 16.19 -1.38 23.22
N VAL A 301 14.91 -1.57 22.90
CA VAL A 301 14.46 -2.42 21.78
C VAL A 301 13.72 -1.55 20.76
N SER A 302 14.24 -1.45 19.55
CA SER A 302 13.58 -0.74 18.45
C SER A 302 12.53 -1.65 17.81
N VAL A 303 11.26 -1.20 17.81
CA VAL A 303 10.12 -1.94 17.29
C VAL A 303 9.40 -1.13 16.22
N VAL A 304 9.09 -1.77 15.09
CA VAL A 304 8.25 -1.21 14.02
C VAL A 304 6.99 -2.05 13.89
N ASP A 305 5.83 -1.43 14.07
CA ASP A 305 4.50 -2.03 13.90
C ASP A 305 3.91 -1.55 12.57
N LEU A 306 4.03 -2.39 11.54
CA LEU A 306 3.54 -2.12 10.18
C LEU A 306 2.05 -2.43 10.11
N GLY A 307 1.28 -1.52 9.51
CA GLY A 307 -0.18 -1.57 9.48
C GLY A 307 -0.78 -1.58 10.89
N ALA A 308 -0.28 -0.69 11.76
CA ALA A 308 -0.62 -0.67 13.18
C ALA A 308 -2.12 -0.50 13.46
N GLY A 309 -2.89 0.02 12.49
CA GLY A 309 -4.32 0.27 12.65
C GLY A 309 -4.58 1.17 13.85
N THR A 310 -5.49 0.74 14.73
CA THR A 310 -5.82 1.44 15.99
C THR A 310 -4.85 1.12 17.15
N GLY A 311 -3.71 0.48 16.88
CA GLY A 311 -2.65 0.23 17.86
C GLY A 311 -2.81 -1.03 18.70
N LEU A 312 -3.56 -2.05 18.24
CA LEU A 312 -3.85 -3.27 19.02
C LEU A 312 -2.60 -4.08 19.44
N CYS A 313 -1.49 -3.97 18.70
CA CYS A 313 -0.25 -4.67 19.02
C CYS A 313 0.56 -4.03 20.15
N GLY A 314 0.35 -2.74 20.47
CA GLY A 314 1.23 -1.97 21.36
C GLY A 314 1.36 -2.59 22.76
N ALA A 315 0.26 -2.70 23.52
CA ALA A 315 0.28 -3.27 24.86
C ALA A 315 0.79 -4.73 24.91
N PRO A 316 0.34 -5.66 24.03
CA PRO A 316 0.91 -7.01 23.97
C PRO A 316 2.42 -7.04 23.74
N LEU A 317 2.95 -6.21 22.84
CA LEU A 317 4.39 -6.15 22.56
C LEU A 317 5.17 -5.63 23.77
N ARG A 318 4.70 -4.56 24.43
CA ARG A 318 5.32 -4.08 25.67
C ARG A 318 5.38 -5.16 26.74
N LYS A 319 4.32 -5.96 26.87
CA LYS A 319 4.27 -7.07 27.82
C LYS A 319 5.29 -8.17 27.50
N VAL A 320 5.42 -8.55 26.23
CA VAL A 320 6.37 -9.59 25.79
C VAL A 320 7.82 -9.14 25.96
N LEU A 321 8.10 -7.86 25.74
CA LEU A 321 9.46 -7.31 25.79
C LEU A 321 9.90 -6.91 27.20
N ALA A 322 9.03 -6.92 28.20
CA ALA A 322 9.40 -6.63 29.58
C ALA A 322 10.46 -7.63 30.11
N PRO A 323 11.48 -7.19 30.86
CA PRO A 323 11.67 -5.85 31.44
C PRO A 323 12.45 -4.86 30.55
N LYS A 324 12.65 -5.16 29.26
CA LYS A 324 13.33 -4.26 28.32
C LYS A 324 12.46 -3.01 28.04
N THR A 325 13.07 -1.99 27.46
CA THR A 325 12.43 -0.72 27.09
C THR A 325 12.15 -0.70 25.59
N PRO A 326 10.96 -1.10 25.13
CA PRO A 326 10.62 -1.01 23.72
C PRO A 326 10.28 0.43 23.32
N HIS A 327 10.85 0.84 22.18
CA HIS A 327 10.48 2.04 21.44
C HIS A 327 9.68 1.62 20.19
N ILE A 328 8.36 1.76 20.26
CA ILE A 328 7.42 1.23 19.26
C ILE A 328 6.96 2.34 18.33
N THR A 329 7.32 2.22 17.05
CA THR A 329 6.85 3.10 15.97
C THR A 329 5.70 2.42 15.22
N ALA A 330 4.51 3.01 15.26
CA ALA A 330 3.36 2.60 14.45
C ALA A 330 3.46 3.21 13.05
N VAL A 331 3.20 2.38 12.04
CA VAL A 331 3.16 2.79 10.62
C VAL A 331 1.85 2.33 10.03
N ASP A 332 1.09 3.22 9.38
CA ASP A 332 -0.17 2.85 8.72
C ASP A 332 -0.46 3.79 7.53
N LEU A 333 -1.24 3.31 6.56
CA LEU A 333 -1.71 4.10 5.42
C LEU A 333 -2.86 5.04 5.80
N SER A 334 -3.65 4.68 6.82
CA SER A 334 -4.82 5.44 7.26
C SER A 334 -4.45 6.42 8.37
N THR A 335 -4.54 7.72 8.05
CA THR A 335 -4.36 8.79 9.04
C THR A 335 -5.35 8.64 10.20
N ARG A 336 -6.61 8.26 9.93
CA ARG A 336 -7.63 8.09 10.99
C ARG A 336 -7.38 6.89 11.90
N MET A 337 -6.77 5.83 11.38
CA MET A 337 -6.32 4.72 12.22
C MET A 337 -5.20 5.15 13.16
N LEU A 338 -4.22 5.90 12.64
CA LEU A 338 -3.12 6.43 13.44
C LEU A 338 -3.58 7.43 14.51
N GLU A 339 -4.63 8.22 14.25
CA GLU A 339 -5.26 9.05 15.28
C GLU A 339 -5.73 8.20 16.47
N ARG A 340 -6.41 7.07 16.20
CA ARG A 340 -6.83 6.11 17.25
C ARG A 340 -5.64 5.42 17.92
N CYS A 341 -4.62 5.06 17.15
CA CYS A 341 -3.39 4.49 17.68
C CYS A 341 -2.70 5.44 18.67
N ALA A 342 -2.60 6.72 18.33
CA ALA A 342 -2.03 7.75 19.19
C ALA A 342 -2.88 7.98 20.44
N GLU A 343 -4.21 8.00 20.32
CA GLU A 343 -5.15 8.10 21.46
C GLU A 343 -4.98 6.94 22.46
N ARG A 344 -4.65 5.73 21.98
CA ARG A 344 -4.41 4.57 22.84
C ARG A 344 -3.16 4.71 23.71
N GLY A 345 -2.11 5.34 23.18
CA GLY A 345 -0.89 5.67 23.93
C GLY A 345 0.08 4.51 24.19
N ASP A 346 -0.09 3.36 23.53
CA ASP A 346 0.82 2.22 23.66
C ASP A 346 2.06 2.32 22.73
N HIS A 347 2.05 3.22 21.75
CA HIS A 347 3.14 3.45 20.80
C HIS A 347 3.85 4.78 21.07
N ASP A 348 5.16 4.84 20.85
CA ASP A 348 5.99 6.02 21.11
C ASP A 348 5.97 7.02 19.94
N ALA A 349 5.69 6.54 18.72
CA ALA A 349 5.57 7.35 17.53
C ALA A 349 4.53 6.76 16.57
N VAL A 350 3.88 7.63 15.79
CA VAL A 350 2.98 7.28 14.68
C VAL A 350 3.49 7.90 13.40
N VAL A 351 3.49 7.14 12.30
CA VAL A 351 3.99 7.56 10.99
C VAL A 351 3.01 7.13 9.92
N GLU A 352 2.46 8.08 9.17
CA GLU A 352 1.69 7.76 7.97
C GLU A 352 2.64 7.28 6.87
N GLY A 353 2.37 6.10 6.30
CA GLY A 353 3.16 5.58 5.20
C GLY A 353 2.88 4.13 4.84
N GLU A 354 3.28 3.76 3.63
CA GLU A 354 3.31 2.38 3.16
C GLU A 354 4.45 1.60 3.85
N ALA A 355 4.21 0.33 4.14
CA ALA A 355 5.05 -0.52 4.96
C ALA A 355 6.47 -0.71 4.39
N VAL A 356 6.59 -1.11 3.12
CA VAL A 356 7.89 -1.33 2.47
C VAL A 356 8.65 -0.01 2.31
N ASP A 357 7.97 1.05 1.89
CA ASP A 357 8.57 2.37 1.75
C ASP A 357 9.06 2.93 3.09
N HIS A 358 8.38 2.64 4.19
CA HIS A 358 8.88 2.97 5.52
C HIS A 358 10.17 2.23 5.83
N LEU A 359 10.22 0.90 5.63
CA LEU A 359 11.43 0.11 5.87
C LEU A 359 12.62 0.60 5.04
N ARG A 360 12.40 0.94 3.76
CA ARG A 360 13.43 1.51 2.85
C ARG A 360 14.13 2.75 3.40
N ARG A 361 13.42 3.57 4.17
CA ARG A 361 13.96 4.81 4.76
C ARG A 361 14.78 4.55 6.03
N LEU A 362 14.67 3.37 6.62
CA LEU A 362 15.43 3.00 7.81
C LEU A 362 16.84 2.52 7.45
N PRO A 363 17.86 2.82 8.26
CA PRO A 363 19.21 2.28 8.08
C PRO A 363 19.23 0.74 8.13
N ALA A 364 20.25 0.12 7.54
CA ALA A 364 20.48 -1.30 7.77
C ALA A 364 20.82 -1.57 9.25
N ASP A 365 20.48 -2.76 9.75
CA ASP A 365 20.79 -3.19 11.12
C ASP A 365 20.28 -2.21 12.23
N SER A 366 19.11 -1.60 12.02
CA SER A 366 18.55 -0.57 12.91
C SER A 366 17.35 -0.99 13.73
N VAL A 367 16.71 -2.12 13.41
CA VAL A 367 15.46 -2.58 14.03
C VAL A 367 15.65 -3.93 14.72
N ASP A 368 15.07 -4.11 15.90
CA ASP A 368 15.08 -5.39 16.60
C ASP A 368 13.84 -6.20 16.26
N ILE A 369 12.65 -5.59 16.31
CA ILE A 369 11.39 -6.28 16.06
C ILE A 369 10.58 -5.54 14.99
N ILE A 370 10.10 -6.28 14.00
CA ILE A 370 9.07 -5.83 13.05
C ILE A 370 7.82 -6.67 13.29
N VAL A 371 6.66 -6.03 13.37
CA VAL A 371 5.36 -6.70 13.46
C VAL A 371 4.49 -6.25 12.30
N ALA A 372 3.74 -7.18 11.70
CA ALA A 372 2.76 -6.89 10.65
C ALA A 372 1.52 -7.78 10.83
N ALA A 373 0.72 -7.47 11.85
CA ALA A 373 -0.48 -8.25 12.18
C ALA A 373 -1.66 -7.85 11.28
N ASP A 374 -2.16 -8.81 10.50
CA ASP A 374 -3.29 -8.64 9.56
C ASP A 374 -3.03 -7.67 8.39
N VAL A 375 -1.75 -7.49 8.03
CA VAL A 375 -1.30 -6.63 6.90
C VAL A 375 -1.06 -7.42 5.63
N LEU A 376 -0.39 -8.58 5.73
CA LEU A 376 0.03 -9.33 4.54
C LEU A 376 -1.16 -9.95 3.80
N ALA A 377 -2.35 -9.97 4.39
CA ALA A 377 -3.60 -10.26 3.68
C ALA A 377 -3.95 -9.21 2.59
N TYR A 378 -3.19 -8.10 2.48
CA TYR A 378 -3.28 -7.11 1.40
C TYR A 378 -2.06 -7.13 0.46
N ILE A 379 -1.08 -8.01 0.72
CA ILE A 379 0.18 -8.16 -0.04
C ILE A 379 0.28 -9.60 -0.54
N GLY A 380 0.18 -9.79 -1.86
CA GLY A 380 0.35 -11.10 -2.49
C GLY A 380 1.80 -11.57 -2.41
N ASP A 381 2.70 -10.89 -3.13
CA ASP A 381 4.13 -11.20 -3.08
C ASP A 381 4.81 -10.45 -1.93
N CYS A 382 5.36 -11.19 -0.98
CA CYS A 382 5.98 -10.70 0.23
C CYS A 382 7.50 -10.52 0.07
N ALA A 383 8.07 -10.85 -1.09
CA ALA A 383 9.52 -10.84 -1.31
C ALA A 383 10.15 -9.46 -1.02
N GLU A 384 9.48 -8.39 -1.43
CA GLU A 384 9.97 -7.01 -1.22
C GLU A 384 9.97 -6.64 0.27
N LEU A 385 8.86 -6.93 0.98
CA LEU A 385 8.74 -6.69 2.41
C LEU A 385 9.77 -7.53 3.20
N PHE A 386 9.92 -8.81 2.86
CA PHE A 386 10.89 -9.69 3.52
C PHE A 386 12.34 -9.27 3.25
N GLY A 387 12.65 -8.82 2.03
CA GLY A 387 13.97 -8.30 1.68
C GLY A 387 14.33 -7.04 2.45
N GLU A 388 13.42 -6.07 2.53
CA GLU A 388 13.64 -4.86 3.33
C GLU A 388 13.67 -5.15 4.83
N ALA A 389 12.82 -6.06 5.33
CA ALA A 389 12.88 -6.51 6.71
C ALA A 389 14.24 -7.14 7.03
N HIS A 390 14.75 -8.05 6.20
CA HIS A 390 16.09 -8.63 6.38
C HIS A 390 17.18 -7.56 6.44
N ARG A 391 17.11 -6.52 5.59
CA ARG A 391 18.10 -5.45 5.55
C ARG A 391 18.12 -4.62 6.85
N VAL A 392 16.95 -4.27 7.39
CA VAL A 392 16.86 -3.38 8.57
C VAL A 392 16.98 -4.13 9.89
N LEU A 393 16.67 -5.44 9.92
CA LEU A 393 16.76 -6.24 11.13
C LEU A 393 18.21 -6.43 11.58
N ARG A 394 18.45 -6.28 12.88
CA ARG A 394 19.71 -6.70 13.51
C ARG A 394 19.84 -8.23 13.47
N ALA A 395 21.05 -8.73 13.71
CA ALA A 395 21.37 -10.17 13.65
C ALA A 395 20.43 -11.09 14.46
N HIS A 396 19.90 -10.60 15.59
CA HIS A 396 18.96 -11.33 16.45
C HIS A 396 17.51 -10.84 16.33
N GLY A 397 17.24 -9.96 15.37
CA GLY A 397 15.93 -9.38 15.19
C GLY A 397 14.88 -10.38 14.71
N ARG A 398 13.61 -10.01 14.87
CA ARG A 398 12.46 -10.83 14.46
C ARG A 398 11.49 -10.02 13.61
N LEU A 399 11.00 -10.63 12.54
CA LEU A 399 9.82 -10.19 11.81
C LEU A 399 8.66 -11.12 12.17
N VAL A 400 7.57 -10.60 12.73
CA VAL A 400 6.41 -11.39 13.16
C VAL A 400 5.14 -10.91 12.47
N PHE A 401 4.36 -11.82 11.89
CA PHE A 401 3.19 -11.45 11.09
C PHE A 401 2.15 -12.56 11.01
N THR A 402 1.00 -12.22 10.43
CA THR A 402 -0.03 -13.19 10.06
C THR A 402 -0.19 -13.28 8.53
N LEU A 403 -0.48 -14.48 8.03
CA LEU A 403 -0.93 -14.75 6.66
C LEU A 403 -2.26 -15.49 6.73
N GLU A 404 -3.25 -15.10 5.92
CA GLU A 404 -4.44 -15.97 5.75
C GLU A 404 -3.99 -17.24 5.02
N GLU A 405 -4.40 -18.41 5.51
CA GLU A 405 -3.89 -19.68 5.00
C GLU A 405 -4.52 -20.03 3.64
N GLY A 406 -3.66 -20.41 2.68
CA GLY A 406 -4.05 -20.91 1.37
C GLY A 406 -3.33 -22.21 0.99
N ASP A 407 -3.79 -22.85 -0.08
CA ASP A 407 -3.32 -24.20 -0.45
C ASP A 407 -1.99 -24.20 -1.22
N ALA A 408 -1.76 -23.22 -2.10
CA ALA A 408 -0.58 -23.17 -2.96
C ALA A 408 -0.17 -21.73 -3.30
N GLY A 409 1.14 -21.45 -3.26
CA GLY A 409 1.68 -20.14 -3.61
C GLY A 409 1.08 -19.02 -2.77
N PHE A 410 0.69 -17.94 -3.44
CA PHE A 410 -0.19 -16.90 -2.93
C PHE A 410 -1.24 -16.56 -3.99
N GLY A 411 -2.39 -16.05 -3.58
CA GLY A 411 -3.46 -15.64 -4.50
C GLY A 411 -4.60 -14.93 -3.76
N LEU A 412 -5.49 -14.27 -4.51
CA LEU A 412 -6.59 -13.54 -3.89
C LEU A 412 -7.73 -14.51 -3.52
N GLY A 413 -7.97 -14.68 -2.22
CA GLY A 413 -9.00 -15.57 -1.68
C GLY A 413 -10.44 -15.02 -1.84
N PRO A 414 -11.45 -15.85 -1.53
CA PRO A 414 -12.87 -15.48 -1.66
C PRO A 414 -13.30 -14.32 -0.73
N GLY A 415 -12.48 -14.00 0.28
CA GLY A 415 -12.66 -12.83 1.13
C GLY A 415 -12.23 -11.51 0.50
N GLY A 416 -11.65 -11.53 -0.73
CA GLY A 416 -11.03 -10.37 -1.35
C GLY A 416 -9.69 -9.98 -0.72
N ARG A 417 -9.06 -10.91 -0.01
CA ARG A 417 -7.76 -10.77 0.68
C ARG A 417 -6.82 -11.87 0.21
N PHE A 418 -5.51 -11.59 0.21
CA PHE A 418 -4.51 -12.56 -0.18
C PHE A 418 -4.43 -13.69 0.84
N VAL A 419 -4.37 -14.91 0.32
CA VAL A 419 -4.04 -16.13 1.05
C VAL A 419 -2.68 -16.63 0.60
N HIS A 420 -1.97 -17.31 1.51
CA HIS A 420 -0.62 -17.79 1.28
C HIS A 420 -0.46 -19.21 1.82
N SER A 421 0.23 -20.04 1.04
CA SER A 421 0.62 -21.38 1.47
C SER A 421 1.82 -21.35 2.40
N GLU A 422 1.90 -22.35 3.28
CA GLU A 422 3.07 -22.56 4.14
C GLU A 422 4.34 -22.77 3.31
N ALA A 423 4.27 -23.49 2.18
CA ALA A 423 5.41 -23.70 1.28
C ALA A 423 5.94 -22.37 0.72
N TYR A 424 5.03 -21.48 0.29
CA TYR A 424 5.41 -20.15 -0.18
C TYR A 424 6.11 -19.33 0.91
N LEU A 425 5.61 -19.37 2.16
CA LEU A 425 6.25 -18.69 3.30
C LEU A 425 7.73 -19.12 3.43
N TYR A 426 8.02 -20.42 3.41
CA TYR A 426 9.39 -20.91 3.50
C TYR A 426 10.25 -20.46 2.31
N ASP A 427 9.73 -20.56 1.09
CA ASP A 427 10.46 -20.17 -0.13
C ASP A 427 10.77 -18.67 -0.16
N ALA A 428 9.79 -17.82 0.18
CA ALA A 428 9.92 -16.38 0.22
C ALA A 428 10.89 -15.94 1.33
N ALA A 429 10.78 -16.51 2.53
CA ALA A 429 11.70 -16.22 3.64
C ALA A 429 13.15 -16.58 3.25
N ALA A 430 13.37 -17.78 2.71
CA ALA A 430 14.70 -18.23 2.31
C ALA A 430 15.29 -17.36 1.19
N ALA A 431 14.46 -16.93 0.23
CA ALA A 431 14.88 -16.03 -0.85
C ALA A 431 15.34 -14.66 -0.34
N ALA A 432 14.78 -14.19 0.78
CA ALA A 432 15.13 -12.93 1.41
C ALA A 432 16.29 -13.01 2.42
N GLY A 433 16.88 -14.19 2.66
CA GLY A 433 17.93 -14.38 3.67
C GLY A 433 17.38 -14.55 5.10
N LEU A 434 16.09 -14.88 5.24
CA LEU A 434 15.42 -15.15 6.50
C LEU A 434 15.14 -16.65 6.68
N ARG A 435 14.89 -17.05 7.91
CA ARG A 435 14.39 -18.38 8.27
C ARG A 435 13.15 -18.28 9.14
N VAL A 436 12.28 -19.28 9.06
CA VAL A 436 11.17 -19.45 10.01
C VAL A 436 11.75 -19.88 11.36
N VAL A 437 11.55 -19.05 12.39
CA VAL A 437 11.99 -19.29 13.77
C VAL A 437 10.87 -19.97 14.56
N ALA A 438 9.64 -19.50 14.37
CA ALA A 438 8.45 -20.07 14.98
C ALA A 438 7.29 -19.96 13.99
N LEU A 439 6.40 -20.94 14.02
CA LEU A 439 5.18 -20.98 13.23
C LEU A 439 4.07 -21.55 14.09
N ASP A 440 2.95 -20.83 14.16
CA ASP A 440 1.70 -21.29 14.77
C ASP A 440 0.58 -21.23 13.71
N ARG A 441 -0.49 -22.00 13.94
CA ARG A 441 -1.64 -22.08 13.04
C ARG A 441 -2.92 -22.05 13.85
N GLY A 442 -3.86 -21.19 13.46
CA GLY A 442 -5.17 -21.17 14.13
C GLY A 442 -6.15 -20.16 13.57
N PRO A 443 -7.39 -20.17 14.08
CA PRO A 443 -8.39 -19.18 13.70
C PRO A 443 -7.96 -17.80 14.19
N MET A 444 -7.87 -16.83 13.27
CA MET A 444 -7.50 -15.45 13.56
C MET A 444 -8.73 -14.57 13.78
N ARG A 445 -9.80 -14.82 13.04
CA ARG A 445 -11.10 -14.11 13.11
C ARG A 445 -12.21 -14.99 12.51
N SER A 446 -13.45 -14.52 12.59
CA SER A 446 -14.61 -15.08 11.86
C SER A 446 -14.98 -14.21 10.67
N GLN A 447 -15.46 -14.81 9.59
CA GLN A 447 -16.01 -14.14 8.42
C GLN A 447 -17.21 -14.93 7.88
N GLY A 448 -18.37 -14.28 7.74
CA GLY A 448 -19.59 -14.96 7.28
C GLY A 448 -20.00 -16.15 8.17
N GLY A 449 -19.64 -16.13 9.45
CA GLY A 449 -19.89 -17.24 10.39
C GLY A 449 -18.87 -18.38 10.34
N ALA A 450 -17.88 -18.34 9.44
CA ALA A 450 -16.80 -19.33 9.35
C ALA A 450 -15.47 -18.78 9.90
N PRO A 451 -14.61 -19.61 10.48
CA PRO A 451 -13.28 -19.18 10.91
C PRO A 451 -12.37 -18.90 9.71
N VAL A 452 -11.60 -17.82 9.80
CA VAL A 452 -10.47 -17.53 8.91
C VAL A 452 -9.21 -18.03 9.60
N VAL A 453 -8.62 -19.09 9.05
CA VAL A 453 -7.39 -19.69 9.57
C VAL A 453 -6.19 -18.89 9.06
N ALA A 454 -5.22 -18.66 9.95
CA ALA A 454 -3.99 -17.96 9.62
C ALA A 454 -2.76 -18.76 10.02
N LEU A 455 -1.68 -18.56 9.27
CA LEU A 455 -0.31 -18.84 9.69
C LEU A 455 0.20 -17.64 10.49
N ILE A 456 0.72 -17.87 11.68
CA ILE A 456 1.35 -16.84 12.52
C ILE A 456 2.82 -17.18 12.64
N ALA A 457 3.67 -16.41 11.96
CA ALA A 457 5.07 -16.74 11.79
C ALA A 457 5.97 -15.69 12.43
N ALA A 458 7.08 -16.15 12.99
CA ALA A 458 8.25 -15.32 13.28
C ALA A 458 9.39 -15.74 12.36
N LEU A 459 9.96 -14.78 11.63
CA LEU A 459 11.17 -14.92 10.86
C LEU A 459 12.35 -14.26 11.56
N GLY A 460 13.56 -14.75 11.30
CA GLY A 460 14.80 -14.13 11.75
C GLY A 460 15.90 -14.26 10.70
N PRO A 461 16.94 -13.43 10.74
CA PRO A 461 18.11 -13.59 9.88
C PRO A 461 18.75 -14.97 10.07
N VAL A 462 19.29 -15.55 9.00
CA VAL A 462 20.07 -16.79 9.09
C VAL A 462 21.40 -16.48 9.79
N SER A 463 21.67 -17.16 10.93
CA SER A 463 22.92 -16.99 11.68
C SER A 463 23.97 -18.05 11.31
N SER A 464 25.25 -17.78 11.62
CA SER A 464 26.34 -18.77 11.50
C SER A 464 26.07 -20.04 12.33
N GLN A 465 25.42 -19.91 13.49
CA GLN A 465 25.06 -21.05 14.35
C GLN A 465 23.98 -21.93 13.71
N ASP A 466 23.03 -21.36 12.97
CA ASP A 466 22.01 -22.14 12.25
C ASP A 466 22.65 -22.99 11.14
N VAL A 467 23.66 -22.42 10.48
CA VAL A 467 24.47 -23.09 9.47
C VAL A 467 25.28 -24.23 10.12
N GLU A 468 25.96 -23.97 11.23
CA GLU A 468 26.74 -24.98 11.98
C GLU A 468 25.87 -26.10 12.57
N ALA A 469 24.69 -25.78 13.12
CA ALA A 469 23.73 -26.75 13.63
C ALA A 469 23.19 -27.65 12.51
N HIS A 470 22.89 -27.08 11.34
CA HIS A 470 22.52 -27.83 10.15
C HIS A 470 23.61 -28.80 9.68
N PHE A 471 24.89 -28.41 9.82
CA PHE A 471 26.02 -29.28 9.49
C PHE A 471 26.37 -30.31 10.57
N SER A 472 26.10 -30.01 11.85
CA SER A 472 26.41 -30.87 13.00
C SER A 472 25.35 -31.94 13.27
N ALA A 473 24.09 -31.70 12.87
CA ALA A 473 22.95 -32.56 13.15
C ALA A 473 22.76 -33.74 12.18
N ARG A 474 23.79 -34.22 11.45
CA ARG A 474 23.65 -35.35 10.52
C ARG A 474 23.99 -36.71 11.15
N PRO A 475 23.02 -37.62 11.34
CA PRO A 475 23.24 -39.06 11.21
C PRO A 475 23.50 -39.42 9.73
N ALA A 476 24.21 -40.53 9.50
CA ALA A 476 24.73 -40.96 8.21
C ALA A 476 23.68 -41.34 7.14
N ASP A 477 22.39 -41.11 7.36
CA ASP A 477 21.35 -41.53 6.41
C ASP A 477 20.15 -40.56 6.47
N ALA A 478 20.13 -39.57 5.57
CA ALA A 478 18.94 -38.75 5.31
C ALA A 478 19.08 -37.97 3.99
N SER A 479 18.82 -38.67 2.91
CA SER A 479 18.47 -38.07 1.62
C SER A 479 17.14 -37.29 1.73
N ARG A 480 17.19 -35.97 1.92
CA ARG A 480 16.15 -35.02 1.43
C ARG A 480 16.50 -33.51 1.45
N LEU A 481 17.78 -33.16 1.63
CA LEU A 481 18.34 -31.92 1.09
C LEU A 481 19.52 -32.28 0.20
N ARG A 482 19.29 -32.37 -1.12
CA ARG A 482 20.38 -32.54 -2.09
C ARG A 482 21.14 -31.22 -2.23
N LEU A 483 22.00 -30.93 -1.26
CA LEU A 483 23.23 -30.13 -1.46
C LEU A 483 24.22 -30.95 -2.30
N ALA A 484 23.80 -31.38 -3.48
CA ALA A 484 24.69 -31.97 -4.47
C ALA A 484 25.28 -30.80 -5.28
N ASN A 485 26.55 -30.49 -5.01
CA ASN A 485 27.39 -29.48 -5.69
C ASN A 485 27.34 -28.05 -5.13
N SER A 486 27.54 -27.87 -3.82
CA SER A 486 27.97 -26.57 -3.31
C SER A 486 29.46 -26.33 -3.63
N ARG A 487 29.76 -25.18 -4.23
CA ARG A 487 31.11 -24.63 -4.39
C ARG A 487 31.12 -23.26 -3.71
N MET A 488 32.10 -23.03 -2.86
CA MET A 488 32.39 -21.71 -2.28
C MET A 488 33.08 -20.86 -3.36
N PHE A 489 32.62 -19.63 -3.58
CA PHE A 489 33.18 -18.74 -4.62
C PHE A 489 33.76 -17.42 -4.08
N GLY A 490 33.68 -17.17 -2.77
CA GLY A 490 34.31 -16.01 -2.16
C GLY A 490 34.13 -15.96 -0.64
N THR A 491 35.11 -15.35 0.02
CA THR A 491 35.08 -14.98 1.44
C THR A 491 35.55 -13.53 1.53
N ASN A 492 34.69 -12.62 1.99
CA ASN A 492 35.07 -11.24 2.29
C ASN A 492 34.76 -10.95 3.75
N GLY A 493 35.62 -11.42 4.67
CA GLY A 493 35.74 -11.04 6.09
C GLY A 493 34.53 -11.23 7.03
N ALA A 494 33.31 -10.99 6.58
CA ALA A 494 32.05 -11.03 7.30
C ALA A 494 30.95 -11.84 6.58
N TYR A 495 31.19 -12.26 5.33
CA TYR A 495 30.22 -12.99 4.51
C TYR A 495 30.86 -14.23 3.85
N ALA A 496 30.10 -15.33 3.84
CA ALA A 496 30.39 -16.54 3.09
C ALA A 496 29.27 -16.81 2.07
N SER A 497 29.60 -16.81 0.78
CA SER A 497 28.63 -17.09 -0.28
C SER A 497 28.61 -18.59 -0.61
N VAL A 498 27.46 -19.23 -0.39
CA VAL A 498 27.24 -20.66 -0.68
C VAL A 498 26.27 -20.80 -1.84
N ARG A 499 26.71 -21.47 -2.92
CA ARG A 499 25.75 -21.95 -3.92
C ARG A 499 25.01 -23.17 -3.39
N ALA A 500 23.72 -23.02 -3.13
CA ALA A 500 22.84 -24.10 -2.72
C ALA A 500 21.80 -24.39 -3.81
N ARG A 501 21.37 -25.64 -3.89
CA ARG A 501 20.20 -26.03 -4.69
C ARG A 501 19.04 -26.17 -3.73
N ILE A 502 18.00 -25.34 -3.90
CA ILE A 502 16.78 -25.36 -3.11
C ILE A 502 15.65 -25.70 -4.09
N GLY A 503 15.06 -26.88 -3.93
CA GLY A 503 14.17 -27.46 -4.95
C GLY A 503 14.92 -27.71 -6.27
N ASP A 504 14.32 -27.31 -7.39
CA ASP A 504 14.94 -27.42 -8.73
C ASP A 504 15.89 -26.27 -9.07
N THR A 505 15.85 -25.19 -8.30
CA THR A 505 16.54 -23.91 -8.59
C THR A 505 17.91 -23.85 -7.92
N ARG A 506 18.93 -23.37 -8.66
CA ARG A 506 20.25 -23.04 -8.09
C ARG A 506 20.24 -21.60 -7.58
N ARG A 507 20.65 -21.37 -6.33
CA ARG A 507 20.72 -20.04 -5.72
C ARG A 507 22.06 -19.80 -5.04
N ILE A 508 22.44 -18.53 -4.90
CA ILE A 508 23.59 -18.07 -4.11
C ILE A 508 23.00 -17.55 -2.79
N LEU A 509 23.48 -18.09 -1.67
CA LEU A 509 23.14 -17.63 -0.33
C LEU A 509 24.33 -16.87 0.22
N ASP A 510 24.14 -15.62 0.60
CA ASP A 510 25.15 -14.84 1.33
C ASP A 510 24.91 -15.01 2.82
N LEU A 511 25.77 -15.79 3.47
CA LEU A 511 25.70 -16.05 4.90
C LEU A 511 26.55 -15.02 5.63
N ARG A 512 25.96 -14.27 6.57
CA ARG A 512 26.77 -13.52 7.54
C ARG A 512 27.44 -14.51 8.47
N THR A 513 28.76 -14.54 8.47
CA THR A 513 29.56 -15.43 9.32
C THR A 513 30.55 -14.62 10.13
N SER A 514 30.69 -14.91 11.42
CA SER A 514 31.83 -14.45 12.21
C SER A 514 33.13 -15.10 11.68
N GLY A 515 34.28 -14.46 11.90
CA GLY A 515 35.55 -14.83 11.27
C GLY A 515 35.97 -16.31 11.45
N GLU A 516 35.72 -16.90 12.62
CA GLU A 516 36.03 -18.32 12.89
C GLU A 516 35.09 -19.29 12.13
N ALA A 517 33.82 -18.92 11.95
CA ALA A 517 32.84 -19.73 11.22
C ALA A 517 33.13 -19.78 9.71
N ALA A 518 33.72 -18.71 9.16
CA ALA A 518 34.16 -18.67 7.76
C ALA A 518 35.31 -19.66 7.51
N GLU A 519 36.29 -19.73 8.41
CA GLU A 519 37.40 -20.69 8.34
C GLU A 519 36.93 -22.14 8.52
N TRP A 520 36.00 -22.39 9.45
CA TRP A 520 35.42 -23.71 9.67
C TRP A 520 34.62 -24.21 8.46
N CYS A 521 33.77 -23.36 7.88
CA CYS A 521 33.04 -23.67 6.64
C CYS A 521 34.00 -24.01 5.49
N GLY A 522 35.10 -23.27 5.36
CA GLY A 522 36.16 -23.53 4.38
C GLY A 522 36.84 -24.89 4.57
N ALA A 523 37.24 -25.21 5.80
CA ALA A 523 37.92 -26.46 6.13
C ALA A 523 37.00 -27.70 5.97
N HIS A 524 35.73 -27.59 6.37
CA HIS A 524 34.77 -28.68 6.31
C HIS A 524 34.42 -29.06 4.87
N ILE A 525 34.13 -28.08 4.01
CA ILE A 525 33.83 -28.28 2.58
C ILE A 525 35.03 -28.89 1.84
N ALA A 526 36.26 -28.47 2.16
CA ALA A 526 37.47 -29.09 1.62
C ALA A 526 37.64 -30.57 2.07
N SER A 527 37.19 -30.93 3.27
CA SER A 527 37.18 -32.32 3.74
C SER A 527 36.14 -33.18 3.02
N THR A 528 34.95 -32.62 2.75
CA THR A 528 33.87 -33.31 2.04
C THR A 528 34.23 -33.54 0.58
N ARG A 529 34.92 -32.58 -0.06
CA ARG A 529 35.49 -32.74 -1.40
C ARG A 529 36.51 -33.88 -1.45
N ARG A 530 37.43 -33.96 -0.49
CA ARG A 530 38.38 -35.07 -0.36
C ARG A 530 37.71 -36.43 -0.14
N ARG A 531 36.57 -36.48 0.57
CA ARG A 531 35.77 -37.71 0.73
C ARG A 531 35.05 -38.11 -0.56
N MET A 532 34.52 -37.16 -1.32
CA MET A 532 33.87 -37.41 -2.62
C MET A 532 34.88 -37.81 -3.72
N ASP A 533 36.07 -37.22 -3.73
CA ASP A 533 37.16 -37.60 -4.64
C ASP A 533 37.73 -38.99 -4.31
N ARG A 534 37.66 -39.43 -3.04
CA ARG A 534 37.97 -40.82 -2.66
C ARG A 534 36.86 -41.80 -3.04
N ALA A 535 35.59 -41.40 -2.93
CA ALA A 535 34.44 -42.24 -3.30
C ALA A 535 34.27 -42.42 -4.82
N SER A 536 34.88 -41.56 -5.64
CA SER A 536 34.85 -41.63 -7.12
C SER A 536 35.95 -42.51 -7.73
N THR A 537 36.66 -43.30 -6.93
CA THR A 537 37.61 -44.34 -7.40
C THR A 537 36.94 -45.70 -7.69
N VAL A 538 35.60 -45.78 -7.67
CA VAL A 538 34.84 -46.95 -8.13
C VAL A 538 34.35 -46.71 -9.57
N ALA A 539 34.60 -47.69 -10.43
CA ALA A 539 34.57 -47.66 -11.90
C ALA A 539 33.31 -47.03 -12.55
N PRO A 540 33.45 -46.43 -13.76
CA PRO A 540 32.39 -45.65 -14.39
C PRO A 540 31.36 -46.55 -15.09
N SER A 541 30.07 -46.25 -14.92
CA SER A 541 29.04 -46.62 -15.91
C SER A 541 28.46 -45.35 -16.53
N SER A 542 28.36 -45.40 -17.85
CA SER A 542 28.18 -44.29 -18.78
C SER A 542 26.85 -43.55 -18.65
N ARG A 543 26.92 -42.24 -18.43
CA ARG A 543 26.08 -41.23 -19.09
C ARG A 543 26.74 -39.87 -18.92
N ALA A 544 27.38 -39.42 -19.99
CA ALA A 544 27.96 -38.08 -20.11
C ALA A 544 26.82 -37.05 -20.19
N SER A 545 26.83 -36.07 -19.30
CA SER A 545 26.11 -34.81 -19.47
C SER A 545 27.11 -33.75 -19.88
N THR A 546 26.96 -33.28 -21.11
CA THR A 546 27.68 -32.15 -21.71
C THR A 546 27.46 -30.91 -20.86
N VAL A 547 28.55 -30.25 -20.46
CA VAL A 547 28.53 -28.91 -19.85
C VAL A 547 28.84 -27.93 -20.98
N GLU A 548 27.81 -27.25 -21.49
CA GLU A 548 28.00 -26.05 -22.28
C GLU A 548 28.29 -24.89 -21.34
N THR A 549 29.47 -24.28 -21.51
CA THR A 549 29.85 -23.01 -20.91
C THR A 549 29.54 -21.93 -21.92
N ILE A 550 28.52 -21.11 -21.68
CA ILE A 550 28.29 -19.88 -22.44
C ILE A 550 29.11 -18.79 -21.74
N GLU A 551 30.26 -18.44 -22.31
CA GLU A 551 31.02 -17.24 -21.96
C GLU A 551 30.62 -16.11 -22.90
N THR A 552 30.04 -15.05 -22.34
CA THR A 552 29.87 -13.76 -23.02
C THR A 552 31.20 -13.00 -22.95
N GLN A 553 31.84 -12.78 -24.10
CA GLN A 553 32.90 -11.78 -24.25
C GLN A 553 32.36 -10.55 -24.98
N ASP A 554 32.39 -9.41 -24.30
CA ASP A 554 32.34 -8.08 -24.90
C ASP A 554 33.73 -7.73 -25.47
N SER A 555 33.79 -7.33 -26.74
CA SER A 555 34.55 -6.15 -27.17
C SER A 555 34.32 -5.84 -28.66
N THR A 556 34.13 -4.56 -28.90
CA THR A 556 34.08 -3.80 -30.15
C THR A 556 35.36 -3.93 -31.00
N THR A 557 35.27 -4.11 -32.33
CA THR A 557 35.95 -3.28 -33.36
C THR A 557 35.47 -3.63 -34.80
N GLU A 558 35.75 -2.72 -35.72
CA GLU A 558 35.14 -2.41 -37.02
C GLU A 558 35.47 -3.34 -38.22
N ALA A 559 34.75 -3.03 -39.32
CA ALA A 559 35.13 -3.10 -40.74
C ALA A 559 35.02 -4.44 -41.49
N HIS A 560 33.98 -4.59 -42.31
CA HIS A 560 33.99 -4.19 -43.73
C HIS A 560 32.59 -4.20 -44.35
#